data_AF-T1IP42-F1
#
_entry.id   AF-T1IP42-F1
#
_cell.length_a   1.000
_cell.length_b   1.000
_cell.length_c   1.000
_cell.angle_alpha   90.00
_cell.angle_beta   90.00
_cell.angle_gamma   90.00
#
_symmetry.space_group_name_H-M   'P 1'
#
loop_
_entity.id
_entity.type
_entity.pdbx_description
1 polymer ?
#
loop_
_entity_poly.entity_id
_entity_poly.type
_entity_poly.pdbx_seq_one_letter_code
_entity_poly.pdbx_strand_id
1 'polypeptide(L)'
;MAAPLVKCCRTLYSPRALKTDQYAQMRAEKEVISKKVDVNFRDRMKFNLKSSQNKVIFADEVIKMMYLIRKNDPDDMELLINMLKNICNQETKPTDIKIGNLLMCMFHWLDEPELAFDVLKNPEFEYIFIKSNSYLVLMDLYFERKEYGRVLDILKLCRSRGKSFPYDICVLALASCYKMPGYLCKNKMLTQKESFDFTKNLIESAKEHKVDLLRRGLTFASALAIKQNEPEYALELLSFVEEDKFFTVSNLKMMALADLGRLEEIFQLLHAILGHNSPEIRHVRYYKQLYPDTYIKIKTAIEEKSECKGVEMSDLMKIYSKLNIQKKISRHSLDDELLKLITRKAEEPTGLRSREIYKSKDLFEDDANLVAPCNQVIFSRFKGSNRGKGFTDDEEIGSKWDEVELDSEVGSDFKDVTTHAASSRLDKILKVGLGLSNSKIETAFYDSRLRLNGEKVLKKSIPLNLGDEVDLIIGANSGNDKFVDIMKVILRGIKEEPGKEKVQVKLRRFKLLTIENYPFTNAYKSSTKVDKE
;
A
#
# COMPACT_ATOMS: atom_id res chain seq x y z
N MET A 1 -29.47 0.25 25.18
CA MET A 1 -29.90 0.48 23.77
C MET A 1 -28.77 0.01 22.87
N ALA A 2 -29.08 -0.62 21.73
CA ALA A 2 -28.03 -0.95 20.75
C ALA A 2 -27.60 0.31 20.02
N ALA A 3 -26.29 0.50 19.82
CA ALA A 3 -25.80 1.55 18.94
C ALA A 3 -26.24 1.22 17.50
N PRO A 4 -26.70 2.20 16.70
CA PRO A 4 -27.03 1.95 15.31
C PRO A 4 -25.76 1.53 14.58
N LEU A 5 -25.81 0.38 13.90
CA LEU A 5 -24.77 -0.03 12.96
C LEU A 5 -24.80 0.93 11.76
N VAL A 6 -24.05 2.03 11.87
CA VAL A 6 -23.73 2.90 10.75
C VAL A 6 -23.13 2.01 9.67
N LYS A 7 -23.82 1.91 8.54
CA LYS A 7 -23.42 1.09 7.40
C LYS A 7 -22.28 1.83 6.70
N CYS A 8 -21.07 1.73 7.27
CA CYS A 8 -19.90 2.52 6.87
C CYS A 8 -19.72 2.50 5.34
N CYS A 9 -19.45 3.67 4.79
CA CYS A 9 -19.09 3.76 3.39
C CYS A 9 -17.73 3.10 3.18
N ARG A 10 -17.53 2.50 2.01
CA ARG A 10 -16.28 1.84 1.65
C ARG A 10 -15.13 2.84 1.79
N THR A 11 -14.21 2.59 2.73
CA THR A 11 -12.99 3.39 2.89
C THR A 11 -12.22 3.42 1.58
N LEU A 12 -11.49 4.51 1.32
CA LEU A 12 -10.59 4.52 0.17
C LEU A 12 -9.33 3.71 0.48
N TYR A 13 -8.86 3.75 1.73
CA TYR A 13 -7.69 3.01 2.20
C TYR A 13 -8.09 1.77 3.00
N SER A 14 -7.39 0.66 2.79
CA SER A 14 -7.55 -0.53 3.65
C SER A 14 -7.15 -0.20 5.10
N PRO A 15 -7.83 -0.80 6.11
CA PRO A 15 -7.41 -0.68 7.52
C PRO A 15 -5.91 -0.97 7.72
N ARG A 16 -5.37 -1.93 6.94
CA ARG A 16 -3.95 -2.27 6.88
C ARG A 16 -3.03 -1.17 6.34
N ALA A 17 -3.50 -0.36 5.39
CA ALA A 17 -2.76 0.80 4.90
C ALA A 17 -2.70 1.93 5.95
N LEU A 18 -3.79 2.08 6.73
CA LEU A 18 -3.94 3.06 7.81
C LEU A 18 -3.29 2.61 9.14
N LYS A 19 -3.04 1.29 9.28
CA LYS A 19 -2.57 0.58 10.49
C LYS A 19 -3.61 0.57 11.63
N THR A 20 -4.89 0.76 11.30
CA THR A 20 -6.02 0.69 12.25
C THR A 20 -6.36 -0.75 12.65
N ASP A 21 -6.09 -1.72 11.77
CA ASP A 21 -6.16 -3.15 12.06
C ASP A 21 -5.14 -3.58 13.14
N GLN A 22 -3.89 -3.12 12.99
CA GLN A 22 -2.80 -3.35 13.94
C GLN A 22 -3.11 -2.74 15.31
N TYR A 23 -3.68 -1.53 15.32
CA TYR A 23 -4.14 -0.89 16.56
C TYR A 23 -5.24 -1.72 17.25
N ALA A 24 -6.27 -2.16 16.51
CA ALA A 24 -7.37 -2.95 17.06
C ALA A 24 -6.89 -4.29 17.64
N GLN A 25 -5.97 -4.99 16.94
CA GLN A 25 -5.35 -6.22 17.43
C GLN A 25 -4.56 -5.96 18.72
N MET A 26 -3.62 -5.01 18.71
CA MET A 26 -2.77 -4.68 19.86
C MET A 26 -3.58 -4.21 21.06
N ARG A 27 -4.73 -3.54 20.84
CA ARG A 27 -5.67 -3.17 21.89
C ARG A 27 -6.34 -4.41 22.50
N ALA A 28 -6.83 -5.35 21.68
CA ALA A 28 -7.47 -6.57 22.15
C ALA A 28 -6.49 -7.46 22.96
N GLU A 29 -5.26 -7.64 22.48
CA GLU A 29 -4.20 -8.37 23.18
C GLU A 29 -3.91 -7.73 24.56
N LYS A 30 -3.80 -6.40 24.61
CA LYS A 30 -3.56 -5.68 25.87
C LYS A 30 -4.76 -5.72 26.81
N GLU A 31 -6.00 -5.61 26.32
CA GLU A 31 -7.20 -5.67 27.17
C GLU A 31 -7.33 -7.01 27.94
N VAL A 32 -6.85 -8.12 27.36
CA VAL A 32 -6.77 -9.42 28.06
C VAL A 32 -5.77 -9.38 29.22
N ILE A 33 -4.60 -8.77 29.01
CA ILE A 33 -3.52 -8.63 30.02
C ILE A 33 -3.92 -7.63 31.13
N SER A 34 -4.57 -6.54 30.73
CA SER A 34 -4.97 -5.39 31.57
C SER A 34 -5.81 -5.75 32.79
N LYS A 35 -6.65 -6.78 32.69
CA LYS A 35 -7.67 -7.15 33.70
C LYS A 35 -7.12 -7.54 35.08
N LYS A 36 -5.78 -7.59 35.26
CA LYS A 36 -5.10 -7.84 36.54
C LYS A 36 -4.16 -6.71 37.03
N VAL A 37 -3.94 -5.64 36.25
CA VAL A 37 -2.80 -4.72 36.49
C VAL A 37 -3.17 -3.21 36.49
N ASP A 38 -4.30 -2.83 35.90
CA ASP A 38 -4.44 -1.46 35.35
C ASP A 38 -5.04 -0.36 36.23
N VAL A 39 -5.72 -0.67 37.34
CA VAL A 39 -6.25 0.38 38.25
C VAL A 39 -5.09 1.26 38.73
N ASN A 40 -4.06 0.60 39.29
CA ASN A 40 -2.82 1.23 39.76
C ASN A 40 -2.03 1.99 38.69
N PHE A 41 -2.35 1.88 37.38
CA PHE A 41 -1.69 2.68 36.34
C PHE A 41 -2.29 4.10 36.26
N ARG A 42 -3.62 4.21 36.21
CA ARG A 42 -4.33 5.50 36.08
C ARG A 42 -4.01 6.42 37.25
N ASP A 43 -4.06 5.90 38.48
CA ASP A 43 -3.83 6.69 39.69
C ASP A 43 -2.37 7.17 39.79
N ARG A 44 -1.39 6.35 39.38
CA ARG A 44 0.01 6.77 39.28
C ARG A 44 0.22 7.87 38.25
N MET A 45 -0.44 7.81 37.10
CA MET A 45 -0.34 8.88 36.09
C MET A 45 -1.00 10.18 36.60
N LYS A 46 -2.21 10.10 37.18
CA LYS A 46 -2.88 11.24 37.83
C LYS A 46 -2.05 11.84 38.98
N PHE A 47 -1.31 11.02 39.73
CA PHE A 47 -0.38 11.48 40.78
C PHE A 47 0.89 12.13 40.21
N ASN A 48 1.52 11.53 39.19
CA ASN A 48 2.73 12.05 38.55
C ASN A 48 2.49 13.44 37.94
N LEU A 49 1.33 13.67 37.33
CA LEU A 49 0.89 14.96 36.75
C LEU A 49 0.52 16.02 37.79
N LYS A 50 0.15 15.63 39.02
CA LYS A 50 -0.18 16.56 40.13
C LYS A 50 0.99 16.85 41.06
N SER A 51 2.08 16.08 40.97
CA SER A 51 3.26 16.24 41.80
C SER A 51 4.05 17.48 41.39
N SER A 52 4.44 18.34 42.35
CA SER A 52 5.17 19.61 42.10
C SER A 52 6.53 19.45 41.40
N GLN A 53 7.02 18.21 41.26
CA GLN A 53 8.24 17.86 40.53
C GLN A 53 7.99 17.45 39.06
N ASN A 54 6.73 17.44 38.59
CA ASN A 54 6.31 17.12 37.22
C ASN A 54 7.12 15.97 36.57
N LYS A 55 6.97 14.76 37.11
CA LYS A 55 7.75 13.60 36.65
C LYS A 55 7.59 13.40 35.15
N VAL A 56 8.72 13.25 34.46
CA VAL A 56 8.80 12.99 33.02
C VAL A 56 7.97 11.75 32.69
N ILE A 57 6.95 11.92 31.84
CA ILE A 57 6.12 10.83 31.33
C ILE A 57 6.73 10.33 30.02
N PHE A 58 6.93 9.02 29.93
CA PHE A 58 7.57 8.41 28.77
C PHE A 58 6.57 8.10 27.65
N ALA A 59 7.05 8.07 26.41
CA ALA A 59 6.24 7.74 25.24
C ALA A 59 5.52 6.38 25.39
N ASP A 60 6.17 5.38 26.00
CA ASP A 60 5.57 4.06 26.28
C ASP A 60 4.41 4.11 27.28
N GLU A 61 4.37 5.09 28.19
CA GLU A 61 3.28 5.26 29.15
C GLU A 61 2.06 5.89 28.47
N VAL A 62 2.27 6.88 27.59
CA VAL A 62 1.21 7.41 26.70
C VAL A 62 0.71 6.32 25.76
N ILE A 63 1.60 5.60 25.08
CA ILE A 63 1.26 4.48 24.20
C ILE A 63 0.49 3.41 24.98
N LYS A 64 0.87 3.09 26.22
CA LYS A 64 0.08 2.21 27.09
C LYS A 64 -1.31 2.79 27.33
N MET A 65 -1.41 4.03 27.79
CA MET A 65 -2.70 4.68 28.10
C MET A 65 -3.65 4.61 26.91
N MET A 66 -3.19 4.90 25.69
CA MET A 66 -3.99 4.84 24.47
C MET A 66 -4.65 3.47 24.23
N TYR A 67 -3.97 2.36 24.55
CA TYR A 67 -4.57 1.02 24.48
C TYR A 67 -5.53 0.70 25.64
N LEU A 68 -5.45 1.44 26.75
CA LEU A 68 -6.30 1.22 27.93
C LEU A 68 -7.61 1.99 27.92
N ILE A 69 -7.74 2.99 27.05
CA ILE A 69 -8.89 3.88 27.00
C ILE A 69 -10.17 3.09 26.66
N ARG A 70 -11.24 3.49 27.35
CA ARG A 70 -12.60 2.97 27.19
C ARG A 70 -13.41 3.94 26.33
N LYS A 71 -14.42 3.43 25.63
CA LYS A 71 -15.39 4.30 24.95
C LYS A 71 -16.17 5.10 26.00
N ASN A 72 -16.39 6.37 25.72
CA ASN A 72 -17.21 7.30 26.51
C ASN A 72 -16.69 7.53 27.95
N ASP A 73 -15.37 7.41 28.17
CA ASP A 73 -14.71 7.67 29.46
C ASP A 73 -13.93 9.01 29.38
N PRO A 74 -14.50 10.13 29.85
CA PRO A 74 -13.89 11.46 29.69
C PRO A 74 -12.67 11.65 30.60
N ASP A 75 -12.66 10.99 31.76
CA ASP A 75 -11.55 10.98 32.72
C ASP A 75 -10.27 10.39 32.10
N ASP A 76 -10.43 9.29 31.36
CA ASP A 76 -9.36 8.64 30.59
C ASP A 76 -8.84 9.54 29.44
N MET A 77 -9.74 10.28 28.78
CA MET A 77 -9.37 11.20 27.69
C MET A 77 -8.67 12.46 28.18
N GLU A 78 -9.15 13.08 29.28
CA GLU A 78 -8.49 14.23 29.89
C GLU A 78 -7.09 13.83 30.41
N LEU A 79 -6.98 12.65 31.03
CA LEU A 79 -5.69 12.10 31.46
C LEU A 79 -4.74 11.94 30.27
N LEU A 80 -5.17 11.34 29.16
CA LEU A 80 -4.33 11.22 27.96
C LEU A 80 -3.89 12.59 27.43
N ILE A 81 -4.80 13.56 27.33
CA ILE A 81 -4.47 14.91 26.84
C ILE A 81 -3.40 15.56 27.75
N ASN A 82 -3.53 15.46 29.07
CA ASN A 82 -2.55 15.98 30.00
C ASN A 82 -1.19 15.24 29.94
N MET A 83 -1.18 13.93 29.66
CA MET A 83 0.05 13.17 29.39
C MET A 83 0.72 13.59 28.07
N LEU A 84 -0.05 13.87 27.01
CA LEU A 84 0.46 14.38 25.73
C LEU A 84 1.08 15.78 25.89
N LYS A 85 0.45 16.66 26.69
CA LYS A 85 1.02 17.97 27.04
C LYS A 85 2.35 17.84 27.78
N ASN A 86 2.48 16.90 28.72
CA ASN A 86 3.75 16.64 29.40
C ASN A 86 4.85 16.29 28.39
N ILE A 87 4.61 15.36 27.45
CA ILE A 87 5.58 14.99 26.40
C ILE A 87 5.93 16.18 25.49
N CYS A 88 4.95 16.97 25.05
CA CYS A 88 5.21 18.13 24.19
C CYS A 88 6.02 19.23 24.87
N ASN A 89 5.94 19.35 26.20
CA ASN A 89 6.59 20.40 26.99
C ASN A 89 7.89 19.93 27.68
N GLN A 90 8.36 18.70 27.43
CA GLN A 90 9.69 18.23 27.83
C GLN A 90 10.80 18.95 27.04
N GLU A 91 11.93 19.22 27.70
CA GLU A 91 13.12 19.82 27.07
C GLU A 91 13.72 18.89 25.99
N THR A 92 13.85 17.60 26.32
CA THR A 92 14.46 16.56 25.48
C THR A 92 13.42 15.78 24.68
N LYS A 93 12.84 16.44 23.68
CA LYS A 93 11.74 15.89 22.86
C LYS A 93 12.14 14.60 22.09
N PRO A 94 11.46 13.44 22.27
CA PRO A 94 11.90 12.16 21.71
C PRO A 94 11.73 12.00 20.18
N THR A 95 12.82 11.87 19.43
CA THR A 95 12.89 12.09 17.96
C THR A 95 12.01 11.19 17.07
N ASP A 96 11.80 9.90 17.40
CA ASP A 96 10.94 8.98 16.61
C ASP A 96 9.65 8.62 17.36
N ILE A 97 8.89 9.64 17.76
CA ILE A 97 7.55 9.44 18.34
C ILE A 97 6.59 8.87 17.28
N LYS A 98 6.20 7.61 17.48
CA LYS A 98 5.16 6.91 16.70
C LYS A 98 3.73 7.12 17.24
N ILE A 99 3.56 8.05 18.19
CA ILE A 99 2.27 8.38 18.82
C ILE A 99 1.29 8.98 17.80
N GLY A 100 1.71 9.87 16.88
CA GLY A 100 0.77 10.60 16.02
C GLY A 100 -0.18 9.73 15.19
N ASN A 101 0.34 8.67 14.53
CA ASN A 101 -0.51 7.73 13.80
C ASN A 101 -1.35 6.86 14.74
N LEU A 102 -0.76 6.42 15.85
CA LEU A 102 -1.44 5.59 16.85
C LEU A 102 -2.61 6.32 17.51
N LEU A 103 -2.46 7.63 17.73
CA LEU A 103 -3.45 8.53 18.32
C LEU A 103 -4.64 8.74 17.37
N MET A 104 -4.37 8.89 16.08
CA MET A 104 -5.43 8.97 15.08
C MET A 104 -6.12 7.61 14.86
N CYS A 105 -5.39 6.48 14.98
CA CYS A 105 -6.01 5.14 15.02
C CYS A 105 -6.88 4.93 16.26
N MET A 106 -6.47 5.46 17.41
CA MET A 106 -7.25 5.45 18.66
C MET A 106 -8.54 6.27 18.50
N PHE A 107 -8.46 7.50 17.97
CA PHE A 107 -9.65 8.33 17.69
C PHE A 107 -10.59 7.69 16.66
N HIS A 108 -10.06 7.05 15.61
CA HIS A 108 -10.84 6.28 14.64
C HIS A 108 -11.52 5.05 15.26
N TRP A 109 -10.88 4.37 16.22
CA TRP A 109 -11.52 3.29 16.97
C TRP A 109 -12.58 3.80 17.96
N LEU A 110 -12.34 4.94 18.61
CA LEU A 110 -13.33 5.62 19.46
C LEU A 110 -14.54 6.11 18.67
N ASP A 111 -14.33 6.53 17.41
CA ASP A 111 -15.25 7.26 16.53
C ASP A 111 -15.48 8.73 16.98
N GLU A 112 -14.37 9.40 17.32
CA GLU A 112 -14.32 10.76 17.91
C GLU A 112 -13.54 11.76 17.03
N PRO A 113 -14.07 12.18 15.86
CA PRO A 113 -13.31 12.96 14.88
C PRO A 113 -13.13 14.45 15.23
N GLU A 114 -14.01 15.05 16.04
CA GLU A 114 -13.88 16.45 16.44
C GLU A 114 -12.73 16.62 17.43
N LEU A 115 -12.68 15.78 18.47
CA LEU A 115 -11.57 15.75 19.43
C LEU A 115 -10.23 15.47 18.71
N ALA A 116 -10.23 14.57 17.73
CA ALA A 116 -9.08 14.30 16.90
C ALA A 116 -8.64 15.51 16.07
N PHE A 117 -9.58 16.25 15.48
CA PHE A 117 -9.30 17.45 14.69
C PHE A 117 -8.79 18.61 15.55
N ASP A 118 -9.37 18.85 16.72
CA ASP A 118 -8.93 19.90 17.64
C ASP A 118 -7.54 19.58 18.23
N VAL A 119 -7.27 18.31 18.57
CA VAL A 119 -5.93 17.85 18.97
C VAL A 119 -4.93 17.97 17.81
N LEU A 120 -5.32 17.63 16.57
CA LEU A 120 -4.45 17.81 15.40
C LEU A 120 -4.16 19.29 15.13
N LYS A 121 -5.15 20.17 15.28
CA LYS A 121 -5.08 21.60 15.00
C LYS A 121 -4.28 22.38 16.05
N ASN A 122 -4.31 21.97 17.32
CA ASN A 122 -3.61 22.67 18.41
C ASN A 122 -2.08 22.73 18.15
N PRO A 123 -1.46 23.92 18.11
CA PRO A 123 0.00 24.06 17.98
C PRO A 123 0.80 23.36 19.09
N GLU A 124 0.25 23.24 20.30
CA GLU A 124 0.89 22.52 21.42
C GLU A 124 1.22 21.06 21.06
N PHE A 125 0.44 20.44 20.18
CA PHE A 125 0.60 19.04 19.77
C PHE A 125 1.25 18.86 18.39
N GLU A 126 1.66 19.94 17.72
CA GLU A 126 2.21 19.89 16.35
C GLU A 126 3.39 18.93 16.21
N TYR A 127 4.23 18.87 17.24
CA TYR A 127 5.39 17.97 17.34
C TYR A 127 5.02 16.46 17.29
N ILE A 128 3.83 16.07 17.75
CA ILE A 128 3.34 14.69 17.66
C ILE A 128 2.97 14.33 16.19
N PHE A 129 2.67 15.34 15.38
CA PHE A 129 2.09 15.19 14.04
C PHE A 129 3.08 15.56 12.92
N ILE A 130 4.33 15.13 13.06
CA ILE A 130 5.35 15.21 11.99
C ILE A 130 4.98 14.29 10.81
N LYS A 131 4.64 13.02 11.06
CA LYS A 131 4.42 12.03 9.99
C LYS A 131 3.03 12.18 9.33
N SER A 132 3.01 12.19 8.00
CA SER A 132 1.82 12.44 7.14
C SER A 132 0.67 11.46 7.36
N ASN A 133 0.96 10.18 7.61
CA ASN A 133 -0.05 9.14 7.83
C ASN A 133 -1.07 9.50 8.94
N SER A 134 -0.66 10.25 9.97
CA SER A 134 -1.58 10.74 11.02
C SER A 134 -2.76 11.55 10.45
N TYR A 135 -2.49 12.38 9.45
CA TYR A 135 -3.48 13.22 8.77
C TYR A 135 -4.38 12.34 7.88
N LEU A 136 -3.78 11.36 7.18
CA LEU A 136 -4.49 10.39 6.35
C LEU A 136 -5.53 9.59 7.14
N VAL A 137 -5.19 9.12 8.34
CA VAL A 137 -6.11 8.35 9.21
C VAL A 137 -7.31 9.20 9.65
N LEU A 138 -7.10 10.47 9.99
CA LEU A 138 -8.22 11.36 10.34
C LEU A 138 -9.06 11.75 9.11
N MET A 139 -8.43 11.91 7.94
CA MET A 139 -9.12 12.17 6.69
C MET A 139 -9.99 10.99 6.25
N ASP A 140 -9.54 9.74 6.45
CA ASP A 140 -10.34 8.55 6.10
C ASP A 140 -11.54 8.40 7.06
N LEU A 141 -11.38 8.71 8.36
CA LEU A 141 -12.48 8.78 9.33
C LEU A 141 -13.56 9.82 8.94
N TYR A 142 -13.16 11.02 8.50
CA TYR A 142 -14.11 12.00 7.96
C TYR A 142 -14.69 11.59 6.59
N PHE A 143 -13.95 10.80 5.78
CA PHE A 143 -14.42 10.26 4.50
C PHE A 143 -15.49 9.17 4.69
N GLU A 144 -15.33 8.25 5.65
CA GLU A 144 -16.36 7.28 6.05
C GLU A 144 -17.67 7.99 6.45
N ARG A 145 -17.54 9.08 7.20
CA ARG A 145 -18.62 9.95 7.68
C ARG A 145 -19.20 10.88 6.59
N LYS A 146 -18.62 10.91 5.39
CA LYS A 146 -18.96 11.80 4.26
C LYS A 146 -18.77 13.30 4.54
N GLU A 147 -17.98 13.66 5.56
CA GLU A 147 -17.68 15.03 5.94
C GLU A 147 -16.54 15.61 5.07
N TYR A 148 -16.67 15.51 3.75
CA TYR A 148 -15.62 15.81 2.76
C TYR A 148 -14.99 17.20 2.90
N GLY A 149 -15.73 18.21 3.39
CA GLY A 149 -15.17 19.53 3.69
C GLY A 149 -14.05 19.50 4.74
N ARG A 150 -14.15 18.63 5.76
CA ARG A 150 -13.12 18.44 6.79
C ARG A 150 -11.85 17.83 6.21
N VAL A 151 -12.00 16.92 5.25
CA VAL A 151 -10.87 16.32 4.51
C VAL A 151 -10.06 17.42 3.80
N LEU A 152 -10.73 18.40 3.19
CA LEU A 152 -10.05 19.54 2.57
C LEU A 152 -9.41 20.49 3.60
N ASP A 153 -10.04 20.71 4.75
CA ASP A 153 -9.45 21.53 5.82
C ASP A 153 -8.20 20.88 6.45
N ILE A 154 -8.16 19.55 6.55
CA ILE A 154 -6.95 18.82 7.00
C ILE A 154 -5.84 18.92 5.96
N LEU A 155 -6.14 18.86 4.66
CA LEU A 155 -5.15 19.11 3.60
C LEU A 155 -4.59 20.55 3.68
N LYS A 156 -5.43 21.57 3.91
CA LYS A 156 -4.97 22.95 4.13
C LYS A 156 -4.03 23.05 5.34
N LEU A 157 -4.42 22.46 6.48
CA LEU A 157 -3.61 22.40 7.71
C LEU A 157 -2.27 21.67 7.49
N CYS A 158 -2.28 20.60 6.70
CA CYS A 158 -1.08 19.86 6.33
C CYS A 158 -0.11 20.72 5.50
N ARG A 159 -0.63 21.45 4.50
CA ARG A 159 0.16 22.38 3.67
C ARG A 159 0.69 23.58 4.45
N SER A 160 -0.10 24.16 5.37
CA SER A 160 0.37 25.28 6.21
C SER A 160 1.48 24.90 7.18
N ARG A 161 1.63 23.61 7.49
CA ARG A 161 2.75 23.03 8.27
C ARG A 161 3.94 22.62 7.40
N GLY A 162 4.12 23.26 6.24
CA GLY A 162 5.28 23.10 5.36
C GLY A 162 5.34 21.79 4.57
N LYS A 163 4.34 20.91 4.66
CA LYS A 163 4.36 19.60 3.98
C LYS A 163 3.91 19.75 2.54
N SER A 164 4.85 19.62 1.62
CA SER A 164 4.59 19.63 0.19
C SER A 164 3.72 18.43 -0.20
N PHE A 165 2.59 18.72 -0.85
CA PHE A 165 1.65 17.79 -1.53
C PHE A 165 1.77 16.28 -1.20
N PRO A 166 1.51 15.82 0.06
CA PRO A 166 1.77 14.43 0.40
C PRO A 166 0.82 13.49 -0.34
N TYR A 167 1.37 12.56 -1.12
CA TYR A 167 0.67 11.81 -2.16
C TYR A 167 -0.71 11.26 -1.75
N ASP A 168 -0.79 10.45 -0.69
CA ASP A 168 -2.05 9.85 -0.23
C ASP A 168 -3.07 10.87 0.31
N ILE A 169 -2.59 11.96 0.92
CA ILE A 169 -3.43 13.07 1.40
C ILE A 169 -4.07 13.78 0.19
N CYS A 170 -3.29 14.01 -0.87
CA CYS A 170 -3.81 14.57 -2.13
C CYS A 170 -4.79 13.62 -2.83
N VAL A 171 -4.52 12.31 -2.88
CA VAL A 171 -5.45 11.31 -3.44
C VAL A 171 -6.78 11.30 -2.68
N LEU A 172 -6.78 11.28 -1.35
CA LEU A 172 -8.00 11.24 -0.55
C LEU A 172 -8.79 12.56 -0.60
N ALA A 173 -8.11 13.71 -0.71
CA ALA A 173 -8.75 14.99 -0.94
C ALA A 173 -9.41 15.08 -2.33
N LEU A 174 -8.74 14.60 -3.38
CA LEU A 174 -9.31 14.55 -4.74
C LEU A 174 -10.46 13.55 -4.85
N ALA A 175 -10.36 12.40 -4.17
CA ALA A 175 -11.47 11.46 -4.01
C ALA A 175 -12.66 12.10 -3.28
N SER A 176 -12.41 12.97 -2.29
CA SER A 176 -13.43 13.72 -1.57
C SER A 176 -14.11 14.76 -2.47
N CYS A 177 -13.36 15.52 -3.27
CA CYS A 177 -13.93 16.41 -4.29
C CYS A 177 -14.77 15.66 -5.31
N TYR A 178 -14.32 14.47 -5.74
CA TYR A 178 -15.11 13.61 -6.64
C TYR A 178 -16.38 13.06 -5.99
N LYS A 179 -16.33 12.76 -4.68
CA LYS A 179 -17.45 12.15 -3.96
C LYS A 179 -18.49 13.12 -3.41
N MET A 180 -18.18 14.41 -3.28
CA MET A 180 -19.11 15.40 -2.73
C MET A 180 -20.43 15.47 -3.53
N PRO A 181 -21.57 15.01 -2.98
CA PRO A 181 -22.83 15.66 -3.29
C PRO A 181 -22.80 17.07 -2.65
N GLY A 182 -23.64 17.99 -3.11
CA GLY A 182 -23.82 19.28 -2.43
C GLY A 182 -24.29 19.04 -0.99
N TYR A 183 -23.40 19.28 -0.02
CA TYR A 183 -23.65 18.96 1.39
C TYR A 183 -22.99 19.97 2.33
N LEU A 184 -23.49 20.03 3.56
CA LEU A 184 -23.12 21.04 4.54
C LEU A 184 -21.81 20.72 5.25
N CYS A 185 -20.89 21.69 5.28
CA CYS A 185 -19.87 21.79 6.31
C CYS A 185 -20.00 23.17 6.99
N LYS A 186 -20.22 23.18 8.31
CA LYS A 186 -20.25 24.40 9.16
C LYS A 186 -20.96 25.61 8.51
N ASN A 187 -22.25 25.44 8.22
CA ASN A 187 -23.15 26.46 7.66
C ASN A 187 -22.79 27.00 6.26
N LYS A 188 -21.83 26.41 5.54
CA LYS A 188 -21.67 26.61 4.09
C LYS A 188 -21.85 25.29 3.34
N MET A 189 -22.74 25.28 2.36
CA MET A 189 -22.84 24.20 1.38
C MET A 189 -21.72 24.41 0.36
N LEU A 190 -20.77 23.49 0.26
CA LEU A 190 -19.87 23.47 -0.89
C LEU A 190 -20.63 22.91 -2.08
N THR A 191 -20.65 23.67 -3.17
CA THR A 191 -21.18 23.22 -4.45
C THR A 191 -20.18 22.29 -5.15
N GLN A 192 -20.67 21.48 -6.08
CA GLN A 192 -19.82 20.62 -6.92
C GLN A 192 -18.83 21.46 -7.77
N LYS A 193 -19.21 22.71 -8.08
CA LYS A 193 -18.35 23.71 -8.73
C LYS A 193 -17.19 24.14 -7.83
N GLU A 194 -17.45 24.59 -6.60
CA GLU A 194 -16.38 24.94 -5.65
C GLU A 194 -15.43 23.76 -5.35
N SER A 195 -15.95 22.53 -5.41
CA SER A 195 -15.14 21.31 -5.28
C SER A 195 -14.21 21.09 -6.48
N PHE A 196 -14.66 21.45 -7.69
CA PHE A 196 -13.88 21.42 -8.93
C PHE A 196 -12.89 22.58 -9.03
N ASP A 197 -13.28 23.79 -8.60
CA ASP A 197 -12.38 24.94 -8.47
C ASP A 197 -11.23 24.62 -7.50
N PHE A 198 -11.53 24.02 -6.34
CA PHE A 198 -10.50 23.54 -5.43
C PHE A 198 -9.59 22.48 -6.08
N THR A 199 -10.14 21.58 -6.90
CA THR A 199 -9.37 20.59 -7.66
C THR A 199 -8.42 21.25 -8.67
N LYS A 200 -8.88 22.24 -9.46
CA LYS A 200 -8.04 23.02 -10.37
C LYS A 200 -6.88 23.70 -9.62
N ASN A 201 -7.21 24.48 -8.60
CA ASN A 201 -6.22 25.18 -7.74
C ASN A 201 -5.20 24.22 -7.10
N LEU A 202 -5.62 23.02 -6.68
CA LEU A 202 -4.71 22.02 -6.09
C LEU A 202 -3.73 21.47 -7.13
N ILE A 203 -4.19 21.21 -8.36
CA ILE A 203 -3.38 20.65 -9.45
C ILE A 203 -2.44 21.71 -10.03
N GLU A 204 -2.93 22.94 -10.25
CA GLU A 204 -2.13 24.08 -10.67
C GLU A 204 -1.00 24.35 -9.66
N SER A 205 -1.34 24.41 -8.37
CA SER A 205 -0.33 24.61 -7.33
C SER A 205 0.67 23.45 -7.23
N ALA A 206 0.27 22.20 -7.53
CA ALA A 206 1.21 21.08 -7.63
C ALA A 206 2.16 21.22 -8.84
N LYS A 207 1.65 21.64 -10.00
CA LYS A 207 2.44 21.96 -11.20
C LYS A 207 3.46 23.08 -10.94
N GLU A 208 3.06 24.17 -10.27
CA GLU A 208 3.95 25.28 -9.87
C GLU A 208 5.13 24.78 -9.03
N HIS A 209 4.85 23.91 -8.06
CA HIS A 209 5.85 23.31 -7.17
C HIS A 209 6.58 22.11 -7.79
N LYS A 210 6.26 21.76 -9.05
CA LYS A 210 6.84 20.66 -9.84
C LYS A 210 6.68 19.29 -9.17
N VAL A 211 5.55 19.06 -8.50
CA VAL A 211 5.19 17.78 -7.89
C VAL A 211 4.22 17.02 -8.79
N ASP A 212 4.65 15.85 -9.27
CA ASP A 212 3.77 14.88 -9.95
C ASP A 212 2.71 14.37 -8.95
N LEU A 213 1.43 14.62 -9.21
CA LEU A 213 0.35 13.99 -8.44
C LEU A 213 0.20 12.52 -8.84
N LEU A 214 -0.12 11.64 -7.88
CA LEU A 214 -0.39 10.23 -8.17
C LEU A 214 -1.51 10.08 -9.19
N ARG A 215 -1.34 9.10 -10.08
CA ARG A 215 -2.31 8.70 -11.11
C ARG A 215 -3.73 8.60 -10.55
N ARG A 216 -3.89 7.98 -9.37
CA ARG A 216 -5.19 7.79 -8.71
C ARG A 216 -5.90 9.11 -8.41
N GLY A 217 -5.17 10.14 -7.99
CA GLY A 217 -5.69 11.49 -7.78
C GLY A 217 -6.09 12.16 -9.09
N LEU A 218 -5.25 12.04 -10.13
CA LEU A 218 -5.55 12.54 -11.47
C LEU A 218 -6.80 11.87 -12.07
N THR A 219 -7.01 10.57 -11.86
CA THR A 219 -8.24 9.89 -12.30
C THR A 219 -9.50 10.39 -11.59
N PHE A 220 -9.44 10.73 -10.30
CA PHE A 220 -10.56 11.38 -9.61
C PHE A 220 -10.84 12.79 -10.12
N ALA A 221 -9.79 13.58 -10.36
CA ALA A 221 -9.92 14.93 -10.90
C ALA A 221 -10.50 14.93 -12.32
N SER A 222 -10.03 14.02 -13.18
CA SER A 222 -10.54 13.85 -14.56
C SER A 222 -12.00 13.38 -14.56
N ALA A 223 -12.36 12.47 -13.66
CA ALA A 223 -13.74 12.03 -13.50
C ALA A 223 -14.66 13.15 -12.95
N LEU A 224 -14.14 14.05 -12.11
CA LEU A 224 -14.87 15.24 -11.65
C LEU A 224 -15.06 16.26 -12.78
N ALA A 225 -14.04 16.49 -13.62
CA ALA A 225 -14.11 17.36 -14.80
C ALA A 225 -15.17 16.88 -15.80
N ILE A 226 -15.23 15.57 -16.09
CA ILE A 226 -16.29 14.94 -16.88
C ILE A 226 -17.67 15.17 -16.22
N LYS A 227 -17.79 15.03 -14.89
CA LYS A 227 -19.02 15.32 -14.13
C LYS A 227 -19.34 16.83 -14.00
N GLN A 228 -18.49 17.73 -14.50
CA GLN A 228 -18.75 19.18 -14.61
C GLN A 228 -18.83 19.68 -16.06
N ASN A 229 -18.86 18.78 -17.05
CA ASN A 229 -18.92 19.10 -18.47
C ASN A 229 -17.68 19.88 -18.98
N GLU A 230 -16.49 19.54 -18.47
CA GLU A 230 -15.20 20.04 -18.99
C GLU A 230 -14.30 18.88 -19.46
N PRO A 231 -14.67 18.20 -20.56
CA PRO A 231 -13.93 17.03 -21.07
C PRO A 231 -12.54 17.37 -21.59
N GLU A 232 -12.29 18.58 -22.09
CA GLU A 232 -10.97 19.03 -22.55
C GLU A 232 -9.97 19.04 -21.40
N TYR A 233 -10.37 19.57 -20.24
CA TYR A 233 -9.55 19.56 -19.03
C TYR A 233 -9.36 18.13 -18.50
N ALA A 234 -10.38 17.27 -18.61
CA ALA A 234 -10.23 15.85 -18.29
C ALA A 234 -9.17 15.17 -19.18
N LEU A 235 -9.12 15.47 -20.48
CA LEU A 235 -8.09 14.95 -21.39
C LEU A 235 -6.70 15.49 -21.08
N GLU A 236 -6.58 16.78 -20.73
CA GLU A 236 -5.32 17.37 -20.27
C GLU A 236 -4.78 16.63 -19.04
N LEU A 237 -5.63 16.42 -18.02
CA LEU A 237 -5.25 15.72 -16.79
C LEU A 237 -4.85 14.25 -17.01
N LEU A 238 -5.50 13.55 -17.94
CA LEU A 238 -5.14 12.17 -18.30
C LEU A 238 -3.85 12.09 -19.12
N SER A 239 -3.48 13.15 -19.86
CA SER A 239 -2.24 13.18 -20.68
C SER A 239 -0.94 13.13 -19.86
N PHE A 240 -0.99 13.50 -18.57
CA PHE A 240 0.14 13.34 -17.63
C PHE A 240 0.34 11.89 -17.17
N VAL A 241 -0.49 10.94 -17.64
CA VAL A 241 -0.48 9.53 -17.24
C VAL A 241 -0.16 8.63 -18.45
N GLU A 242 0.72 7.65 -18.24
CA GLU A 242 1.06 6.64 -19.25
C GLU A 242 -0.13 5.68 -19.52
N GLU A 243 -0.91 5.99 -20.55
CA GLU A 243 -2.20 5.33 -20.87
C GLU A 243 -2.11 3.80 -21.04
N ASP A 244 -1.02 3.28 -21.59
CA ASP A 244 -0.86 1.85 -21.91
C ASP A 244 -0.98 0.92 -20.70
N LYS A 245 -0.65 1.43 -19.51
CA LYS A 245 -0.56 0.67 -18.26
C LYS A 245 -1.88 0.56 -17.50
N PHE A 246 -2.86 1.45 -17.74
CA PHE A 246 -4.01 1.64 -16.85
C PHE A 246 -5.34 1.78 -17.60
N PHE A 247 -6.16 0.73 -17.55
CA PHE A 247 -7.46 0.71 -18.23
C PHE A 247 -8.45 1.76 -17.70
N THR A 248 -8.34 2.21 -16.43
CA THR A 248 -9.19 3.29 -15.87
C THR A 248 -8.97 4.60 -16.61
N VAL A 249 -7.72 4.92 -16.95
CA VAL A 249 -7.33 6.09 -17.75
C VAL A 249 -7.94 6.00 -19.14
N SER A 250 -7.84 4.84 -19.80
CA SER A 250 -8.44 4.62 -21.12
C SER A 250 -9.97 4.79 -21.11
N ASN A 251 -10.66 4.31 -20.07
CA ASN A 251 -12.12 4.43 -19.96
C ASN A 251 -12.57 5.87 -19.64
N LEU A 252 -11.84 6.61 -18.79
CA LEU A 252 -12.09 8.04 -18.58
C LEU A 252 -11.85 8.84 -19.87
N LYS A 253 -10.76 8.54 -20.61
CA LYS A 253 -10.45 9.15 -21.90
C LYS A 253 -11.56 8.90 -22.92
N MET A 254 -12.05 7.66 -23.04
CA MET A 254 -13.20 7.34 -23.91
C MET A 254 -14.47 8.11 -23.53
N MET A 255 -14.74 8.35 -22.24
CA MET A 255 -15.91 9.16 -21.83
C MET A 255 -15.75 10.65 -22.12
N ALA A 256 -14.57 11.23 -21.93
CA ALA A 256 -14.30 12.61 -22.32
C ALA A 256 -14.35 12.81 -23.85
N LEU A 257 -13.82 11.85 -24.62
CA LEU A 257 -13.95 11.84 -26.08
C LEU A 257 -15.42 11.69 -26.52
N ALA A 258 -16.25 10.95 -25.78
CA ALA A 258 -17.68 10.84 -26.06
C ALA A 258 -18.42 12.17 -25.82
N ASP A 259 -18.13 12.88 -24.72
CA ASP A 259 -18.65 14.23 -24.47
C ASP A 259 -18.24 15.23 -25.57
N LEU A 260 -17.03 15.11 -26.10
CA LEU A 260 -16.57 15.89 -27.26
C LEU A 260 -17.23 15.43 -28.57
N GLY A 261 -17.57 14.16 -28.71
CA GLY A 261 -18.06 13.56 -29.96
C GLY A 261 -16.94 13.06 -30.89
N ARG A 262 -15.73 12.85 -30.37
CA ARG A 262 -14.54 12.40 -31.12
C ARG A 262 -14.56 10.88 -31.28
N LEU A 263 -15.58 10.37 -31.97
CA LEU A 263 -15.92 8.95 -32.08
C LEU A 263 -14.79 8.09 -32.67
N GLU A 264 -14.07 8.60 -33.67
CA GLU A 264 -12.95 7.89 -34.32
C GLU A 264 -11.86 7.44 -33.32
N GLU A 265 -11.49 8.31 -32.38
CA GLU A 265 -10.48 8.01 -31.35
C GLU A 265 -11.00 7.00 -30.31
N ILE A 266 -12.30 7.01 -30.04
CA ILE A 266 -12.95 5.98 -29.21
C ILE A 266 -12.87 4.62 -29.91
N PHE A 267 -13.16 4.56 -31.22
CA PHE A 267 -13.00 3.34 -32.00
C PHE A 267 -11.55 2.87 -32.05
N GLN A 268 -10.56 3.76 -32.19
CA GLN A 268 -9.13 3.41 -32.09
C GLN A 268 -8.78 2.79 -30.73
N LEU A 269 -9.23 3.38 -29.61
CA LEU A 269 -9.02 2.85 -28.26
C LEU A 269 -9.71 1.48 -28.06
N LEU A 270 -10.95 1.32 -28.53
CA LEU A 270 -11.67 0.05 -28.50
C LEU A 270 -10.99 -1.03 -29.35
N HIS A 271 -10.45 -0.67 -30.52
CA HIS A 271 -9.67 -1.58 -31.36
C HIS A 271 -8.32 -1.97 -30.72
N ALA A 272 -7.67 -1.07 -29.99
CA ALA A 272 -6.48 -1.41 -29.20
C ALA A 272 -6.82 -2.44 -28.10
N ILE A 273 -7.93 -2.24 -27.36
CA ILE A 273 -8.42 -3.20 -26.35
C ILE A 273 -8.71 -4.58 -26.96
N LEU A 274 -9.32 -4.64 -28.15
CA LEU A 274 -9.51 -5.88 -28.91
C LEU A 274 -8.19 -6.51 -29.36
N GLY A 275 -7.25 -5.70 -29.87
CA GLY A 275 -5.98 -6.14 -30.47
C GLY A 275 -4.99 -6.75 -29.49
N HIS A 276 -5.07 -6.40 -28.20
CA HIS A 276 -4.28 -7.08 -27.16
C HIS A 276 -4.78 -8.51 -26.90
N ASN A 277 -4.34 -9.42 -27.76
CA ASN A 277 -4.48 -10.88 -27.65
C ASN A 277 -3.10 -11.53 -27.55
N SER A 278 -2.37 -11.28 -26.46
CA SER A 278 -1.17 -12.08 -26.13
C SER A 278 -1.61 -13.35 -25.39
N PRO A 279 -1.42 -14.56 -25.96
CA PRO A 279 -1.79 -15.82 -25.30
C PRO A 279 -0.78 -16.24 -24.21
N GLU A 280 0.33 -15.53 -24.07
CA GLU A 280 1.48 -15.91 -23.24
C GLU A 280 1.38 -15.37 -21.80
N ILE A 281 0.67 -14.25 -21.60
CA ILE A 281 0.52 -13.62 -20.28
C ILE A 281 -0.66 -14.24 -19.53
N ARG A 282 -0.44 -15.43 -18.94
CA ARG A 282 -1.43 -16.19 -18.15
C ARG A 282 -1.74 -15.57 -16.76
N HIS A 283 -1.98 -14.26 -16.69
CA HIS A 283 -2.32 -13.58 -15.44
C HIS A 283 -3.67 -12.88 -15.54
N VAL A 284 -4.62 -13.47 -14.80
CA VAL A 284 -6.06 -13.19 -14.73
C VAL A 284 -6.43 -11.71 -14.47
N ARG A 285 -5.46 -10.87 -14.09
CA ARG A 285 -5.65 -9.51 -13.56
C ARG A 285 -5.36 -8.36 -14.52
N TYR A 286 -4.93 -8.62 -15.76
CA TYR A 286 -4.53 -7.56 -16.71
C TYR A 286 -5.23 -7.65 -18.07
N TYR A 287 -6.48 -8.14 -18.10
CA TYR A 287 -7.34 -7.92 -19.24
C TYR A 287 -7.73 -6.43 -19.27
N LYS A 288 -7.36 -5.68 -20.32
CA LYS A 288 -7.87 -4.33 -20.54
C LYS A 288 -9.41 -4.44 -20.67
N GLN A 289 -10.15 -3.93 -19.69
CA GLN A 289 -11.61 -4.03 -19.63
C GLN A 289 -12.29 -2.74 -20.09
N LEU A 290 -13.41 -2.89 -20.80
CA LEU A 290 -14.39 -1.84 -21.02
C LEU A 290 -15.40 -1.84 -19.86
N TYR A 291 -15.70 -0.67 -19.30
CA TYR A 291 -16.71 -0.54 -18.24
C TYR A 291 -18.13 -0.34 -18.82
N PRO A 292 -19.18 -0.86 -18.15
CA PRO A 292 -20.57 -0.70 -18.60
C PRO A 292 -20.98 0.76 -18.78
N ASP A 293 -20.63 1.65 -17.83
CA ASP A 293 -21.01 3.07 -17.88
C ASP A 293 -20.32 3.80 -19.03
N THR A 294 -19.05 3.46 -19.29
CA THR A 294 -18.30 3.95 -20.45
C THR A 294 -18.93 3.49 -21.75
N TYR A 295 -19.34 2.23 -21.87
CA TYR A 295 -20.09 1.74 -23.02
C TYR A 295 -21.43 2.46 -23.22
N ILE A 296 -22.21 2.64 -22.15
CA ILE A 296 -23.48 3.37 -22.18
C ILE A 296 -23.26 4.81 -22.65
N LYS A 297 -22.23 5.49 -22.12
CA LYS A 297 -21.93 6.89 -22.48
C LYS A 297 -21.46 7.05 -23.93
N ILE A 298 -20.65 6.12 -24.45
CA ILE A 298 -20.29 6.06 -25.87
C ILE A 298 -21.56 5.85 -26.73
N LYS A 299 -22.43 4.91 -26.33
CA LYS A 299 -23.68 4.61 -27.03
C LYS A 299 -24.58 5.85 -27.14
N THR A 300 -24.79 6.57 -26.03
CA THR A 300 -25.56 7.82 -26.02
C THR A 300 -24.93 8.90 -26.90
N ALA A 301 -23.61 9.07 -26.88
CA ALA A 301 -22.94 10.06 -27.74
C ALA A 301 -23.12 9.77 -29.24
N ILE A 302 -23.12 8.49 -29.66
CA ILE A 302 -23.45 8.09 -31.04
C ILE A 302 -24.93 8.41 -31.34
N GLU A 303 -25.85 8.06 -30.44
CA GLU A 303 -27.29 8.28 -30.59
C GLU A 303 -27.66 9.76 -30.70
N GLU A 304 -26.92 10.64 -30.03
CA GLU A 304 -27.10 12.09 -30.09
C GLU A 304 -26.45 12.71 -31.33
N LYS A 305 -25.14 12.55 -31.52
CA LYS A 305 -24.33 13.41 -32.40
C LYS A 305 -24.13 12.94 -33.85
N SER A 306 -24.24 11.65 -34.16
CA SER A 306 -23.79 11.15 -35.46
C SER A 306 -24.78 11.42 -36.60
N GLU A 307 -24.29 11.76 -37.80
CA GLU A 307 -25.14 11.77 -39.01
C GLU A 307 -25.36 10.34 -39.54
N CYS A 308 -24.37 9.47 -39.36
CA CYS A 308 -24.35 8.08 -39.84
C CYS A 308 -24.79 7.05 -38.78
N LYS A 309 -25.81 7.39 -37.95
CA LYS A 309 -26.23 6.66 -36.72
C LYS A 309 -26.24 5.13 -36.81
N GLY A 310 -26.65 4.59 -37.97
CA GLY A 310 -26.75 3.13 -38.17
C GLY A 310 -25.41 2.40 -38.31
N VAL A 311 -24.36 3.04 -38.85
CA VAL A 311 -23.08 2.38 -39.15
C VAL A 311 -22.23 2.26 -37.89
N GLU A 312 -21.98 3.38 -37.20
CA GLU A 312 -21.16 3.42 -35.98
C GLU A 312 -21.78 2.58 -34.85
N MET A 313 -23.12 2.61 -34.70
CA MET A 313 -23.84 1.76 -33.76
C MET A 313 -23.70 0.26 -34.10
N SER A 314 -23.72 -0.09 -35.39
CA SER A 314 -23.51 -1.47 -35.86
C SER A 314 -22.09 -1.95 -35.56
N ASP A 315 -21.07 -1.13 -35.81
CA ASP A 315 -19.68 -1.47 -35.55
C ASP A 315 -19.35 -1.47 -34.04
N LEU A 316 -19.92 -0.56 -33.25
CA LEU A 316 -19.87 -0.63 -31.79
C LEU A 316 -20.47 -1.94 -31.25
N MET A 317 -21.61 -2.40 -31.78
CA MET A 317 -22.17 -3.71 -31.40
C MET A 317 -21.29 -4.90 -31.82
N LYS A 318 -20.64 -4.85 -33.00
CA LYS A 318 -19.67 -5.87 -33.45
C LYS A 318 -18.41 -5.88 -32.56
N ILE A 319 -17.99 -4.72 -32.05
CA ILE A 319 -16.86 -4.58 -31.12
C ILE A 319 -17.25 -5.09 -29.74
N TYR A 320 -18.39 -4.66 -29.20
CA TYR A 320 -18.88 -5.05 -27.88
C TYR A 320 -19.13 -6.56 -27.77
N SER A 321 -19.73 -7.18 -28.79
CA SER A 321 -19.90 -8.64 -28.83
C SER A 321 -18.56 -9.40 -28.85
N LYS A 322 -17.55 -8.92 -29.60
CA LYS A 322 -16.18 -9.47 -29.57
C LYS A 322 -15.52 -9.30 -28.20
N LEU A 323 -15.66 -8.14 -27.55
CA LEU A 323 -15.14 -7.90 -26.19
C LEU A 323 -15.81 -8.82 -25.16
N ASN A 324 -17.12 -9.07 -25.29
CA ASN A 324 -17.86 -9.98 -24.42
C ASN A 324 -17.38 -11.44 -24.57
N ILE A 325 -17.20 -11.91 -25.81
CA ILE A 325 -16.64 -13.24 -26.10
C ILE A 325 -15.21 -13.37 -25.53
N GLN A 326 -14.40 -12.32 -25.62
CA GLN A 326 -13.05 -12.27 -25.03
C GLN A 326 -13.05 -12.04 -23.50
N LYS A 327 -14.22 -11.90 -22.85
CA LYS A 327 -14.39 -11.56 -21.42
C LYS A 327 -13.67 -10.26 -20.99
N LYS A 328 -13.53 -9.30 -21.91
CA LYS A 328 -12.93 -7.97 -21.72
C LYS A 328 -13.94 -6.88 -21.30
N ILE A 329 -15.02 -7.27 -20.62
CA ILE A 329 -16.05 -6.35 -20.12
C ILE A 329 -16.15 -6.52 -18.60
N SER A 330 -16.14 -5.41 -17.86
CA SER A 330 -16.22 -5.47 -16.40
C SER A 330 -17.64 -5.79 -15.91
N ARG A 331 -17.73 -6.37 -14.70
CA ARG A 331 -19.00 -6.62 -13.99
C ARG A 331 -19.42 -5.48 -13.06
N HIS A 332 -18.54 -4.51 -12.84
CA HIS A 332 -18.71 -3.39 -11.92
C HIS A 332 -18.74 -2.07 -12.70
N SER A 333 -19.17 -0.98 -12.08
CA SER A 333 -19.07 0.36 -12.66
C SER A 333 -17.63 0.88 -12.61
N LEU A 334 -17.30 1.89 -13.42
CA LEU A 334 -16.04 2.61 -13.30
C LEU A 334 -15.97 3.40 -11.99
N ASP A 335 -17.10 3.91 -11.49
CA ASP A 335 -17.17 4.53 -10.16
C ASP A 335 -16.75 3.51 -9.06
N ASP A 336 -17.21 2.24 -9.12
CA ASP A 336 -16.80 1.18 -8.17
C ASP A 336 -15.29 0.87 -8.21
N GLU A 337 -14.68 1.03 -9.38
CA GLU A 337 -13.26 0.78 -9.63
C GLU A 337 -12.38 1.95 -9.17
N LEU A 338 -12.78 3.20 -9.44
CA LEU A 338 -12.13 4.39 -8.87
C LEU A 338 -12.14 4.33 -7.33
N LEU A 339 -13.25 3.84 -6.76
CA LEU A 339 -13.49 3.67 -5.33
C LEU A 339 -13.02 2.31 -4.79
N LYS A 340 -12.20 1.57 -5.54
CA LYS A 340 -11.58 0.31 -5.10
C LYS A 340 -10.58 0.57 -3.99
N LEU A 341 -10.51 -0.37 -3.05
CA LEU A 341 -9.74 -0.24 -1.80
C LEU A 341 -8.23 -0.22 -2.05
N ILE A 342 -7.53 0.79 -1.53
CA ILE A 342 -6.07 0.90 -1.62
C ILE A 342 -5.41 -0.02 -0.58
N THR A 343 -4.64 -1.00 -1.05
CA THR A 343 -3.86 -1.93 -0.21
C THR A 343 -2.37 -1.61 -0.28
N ARG A 344 -1.78 -1.12 0.82
CA ARG A 344 -0.32 -1.03 0.96
C ARG A 344 0.28 -2.42 1.15
N LYS A 345 1.47 -2.64 0.57
CA LYS A 345 2.31 -3.81 0.90
C LYS A 345 2.75 -3.71 2.37
N ALA A 346 2.97 -4.85 3.02
CA ALA A 346 3.53 -4.86 4.36
C ALA A 346 5.00 -4.44 4.33
N GLU A 347 5.32 -3.34 5.02
CA GLU A 347 6.65 -3.13 5.62
C GLU A 347 7.00 -4.41 6.39
N GLU A 348 8.16 -5.03 6.12
CA GLU A 348 8.65 -6.08 7.01
C GLU A 348 9.18 -5.40 8.27
N PRO A 349 8.89 -5.92 9.49
CA PRO A 349 9.42 -5.33 10.71
C PRO A 349 10.95 -5.39 10.63
N THR A 350 11.61 -4.23 10.69
CA THR A 350 13.06 -4.12 10.68
C THR A 350 13.60 -4.97 11.83
N GLY A 351 14.28 -6.06 11.45
CA GLY A 351 14.55 -7.15 12.38
C GLY A 351 15.31 -6.66 13.60
N LEU A 352 14.65 -6.71 14.76
CA LEU A 352 15.31 -6.67 16.06
C LEU A 352 16.40 -7.74 16.03
N ARG A 353 17.66 -7.32 15.87
CA ARG A 353 18.81 -8.20 16.05
C ARG A 353 18.78 -8.64 17.49
N SER A 354 18.31 -9.86 17.73
CA SER A 354 18.42 -10.53 19.03
C SER A 354 19.83 -10.35 19.54
N ARG A 355 19.99 -9.71 20.71
CA ARG A 355 21.26 -9.71 21.42
C ARG A 355 21.47 -11.12 21.96
N GLU A 356 22.03 -11.99 21.11
CA GLU A 356 22.43 -13.32 21.53
C GLU A 356 23.50 -13.18 22.62
N ILE A 357 23.17 -13.73 23.81
CA ILE A 357 24.02 -13.69 24.98
C ILE A 357 25.14 -14.72 24.77
N TYR A 358 26.21 -14.31 24.10
CA TYR A 358 27.42 -15.12 24.03
C TYR A 358 28.16 -15.07 25.37
N LYS A 359 28.30 -16.25 25.96
CA LYS A 359 28.98 -16.46 27.24
C LYS A 359 30.47 -16.19 27.08
N SER A 360 31.06 -15.56 28.08
CA SER A 360 32.51 -15.47 28.25
C SER A 360 33.15 -16.86 28.36
N LYS A 361 34.28 -17.05 27.68
CA LYS A 361 35.40 -17.84 28.22
C LYS A 361 36.74 -17.45 27.58
N ASP A 362 37.62 -17.00 28.47
CA ASP A 362 39.05 -17.33 28.61
C ASP A 362 39.93 -17.43 27.35
N LEU A 363 40.89 -16.50 27.23
CA LEU A 363 42.31 -16.80 26.98
C LEU A 363 43.20 -15.60 27.40
N PHE A 364 44.37 -15.90 27.97
CA PHE A 364 45.47 -14.97 28.32
C PHE A 364 46.59 -15.14 27.25
N GLU A 365 47.80 -14.55 27.27
CA GLU A 365 48.59 -13.64 28.15
C GLU A 365 49.36 -12.64 27.21
N ASP A 366 50.05 -11.57 27.62
CA ASP A 366 49.78 -10.45 28.56
C ASP A 366 50.88 -9.34 28.30
N ASP A 367 51.32 -8.59 29.32
CA ASP A 367 52.57 -7.80 29.47
C ASP A 367 52.79 -6.43 28.73
N ALA A 368 52.61 -5.38 29.54
CA ALA A 368 53.55 -4.27 29.84
C ALA A 368 54.27 -3.43 28.76
N ASN A 369 53.94 -2.12 28.69
CA ASN A 369 54.78 -0.93 29.02
C ASN A 369 54.12 0.36 28.44
N LEU A 370 53.84 1.46 29.17
CA LEU A 370 54.62 2.44 29.97
C LEU A 370 55.14 3.68 29.18
N VAL A 371 54.91 4.87 29.76
CA VAL A 371 55.46 6.22 29.42
C VAL A 371 54.83 7.00 28.23
N ALA A 372 54.82 8.34 28.37
CA ALA A 372 54.38 9.39 27.43
C ALA A 372 55.39 10.58 27.53
N PRO A 373 55.19 11.82 27.00
CA PRO A 373 54.18 12.35 26.07
C PRO A 373 54.76 13.25 24.93
N CYS A 374 53.86 13.89 24.16
CA CYS A 374 54.01 15.24 23.56
C CYS A 374 54.86 15.47 22.27
N ASN A 375 54.20 16.06 21.26
CA ASN A 375 54.67 16.98 20.21
C ASN A 375 55.98 16.74 19.43
N GLN A 376 55.83 16.53 18.11
CA GLN A 376 56.46 17.44 17.12
C GLN A 376 55.57 17.57 15.86
N VAL A 377 55.70 18.69 15.13
CA VAL A 377 54.76 19.12 14.08
C VAL A 377 55.48 19.33 12.75
N ILE A 378 55.03 18.65 11.69
CA ILE A 378 55.20 19.11 10.29
C ILE A 378 53.87 18.93 9.55
N PHE A 379 53.44 19.95 8.81
CA PHE A 379 52.17 19.98 8.10
C PHE A 379 52.23 19.28 6.73
N SER A 380 51.13 18.62 6.35
CA SER A 380 50.62 18.69 4.97
C SER A 380 49.11 19.02 5.01
N ARG A 381 48.59 19.63 3.94
CA ARG A 381 47.35 20.43 3.99
C ARG A 381 46.08 19.59 3.78
N PHE A 382 45.13 19.70 4.71
CA PHE A 382 43.70 19.49 4.43
C PHE A 382 42.90 20.74 4.76
N LYS A 383 42.22 21.31 3.76
CA LYS A 383 41.14 22.31 3.89
C LYS A 383 39.97 21.79 3.06
N GLY A 384 38.80 21.52 3.68
CA GLY A 384 37.75 20.73 3.02
C GLY A 384 36.30 20.93 3.47
N SER A 385 35.99 21.96 4.27
CA SER A 385 34.62 22.43 4.61
C SER A 385 33.64 21.41 5.24
N ASN A 386 33.29 21.63 6.50
CA ASN A 386 32.03 21.12 7.05
C ASN A 386 30.83 21.71 6.30
N ARG A 387 29.90 20.85 5.89
CA ARG A 387 28.47 21.18 5.80
C ARG A 387 27.69 20.08 6.49
N GLY A 388 27.00 20.41 7.58
CA GLY A 388 26.16 19.45 8.29
C GLY A 388 24.99 19.02 7.42
N LYS A 389 24.82 17.71 7.23
CA LYS A 389 23.51 17.15 6.87
C LYS A 389 22.73 16.95 8.17
N GLY A 390 21.65 17.69 8.34
CA GLY A 390 20.61 17.29 9.28
C GLY A 390 20.01 15.95 8.81
N PHE A 391 19.67 15.08 9.76
CA PHE A 391 18.92 13.87 9.48
C PHE A 391 17.44 14.25 9.27
N THR A 392 17.05 14.47 8.01
CA THR A 392 15.65 14.52 7.59
C THR A 392 15.28 13.16 7.01
N ASP A 393 14.86 12.24 7.88
CA ASP A 393 14.27 10.95 7.49
C ASP A 393 12.82 11.17 7.00
N ASP A 394 12.65 12.08 6.04
CA ASP A 394 11.45 12.24 5.24
C ASP A 394 11.44 11.14 4.17
N GLU A 395 11.20 9.90 4.60
CA GLU A 395 10.73 8.86 3.69
C GLU A 395 9.33 9.25 3.20
N GLU A 396 9.28 9.95 2.07
CA GLU A 396 8.10 10.02 1.22
C GLU A 396 7.81 8.61 0.65
N ILE A 397 7.17 7.76 1.46
CA ILE A 397 6.77 6.40 1.09
C ILE A 397 5.63 6.47 0.05
N GLY A 398 6.01 6.69 -1.20
CA GLY A 398 5.10 6.91 -2.32
C GLY A 398 5.84 7.25 -3.60
N SER A 399 6.95 6.58 -3.92
CA SER A 399 7.66 6.87 -5.17
C SER A 399 6.80 6.49 -6.38
N LYS A 400 7.01 7.17 -7.52
CA LYS A 400 6.39 6.87 -8.83
C LYS A 400 6.62 5.42 -9.31
N TRP A 401 7.47 4.66 -8.62
CA TRP A 401 7.81 3.26 -8.90
C TRP A 401 7.16 2.25 -7.94
N ASP A 402 6.59 2.71 -6.82
CA ASP A 402 5.87 1.88 -5.85
C ASP A 402 4.41 1.62 -6.28
N GLU A 403 3.83 2.50 -7.12
CA GLU A 403 2.48 2.38 -7.70
C GLU A 403 2.36 1.26 -8.78
N VAL A 404 3.06 0.13 -8.57
CA VAL A 404 2.59 -1.15 -9.08
C VAL A 404 1.39 -1.55 -8.22
N GLU A 405 0.22 -1.00 -8.54
CA GLU A 405 -1.07 -1.42 -7.99
C GLU A 405 -1.23 -2.93 -8.21
N LEU A 406 -0.96 -3.68 -7.14
CA LEU A 406 -1.35 -5.07 -7.07
C LEU A 406 -2.84 -5.10 -6.81
N ASP A 407 -3.60 -5.00 -7.89
CA ASP A 407 -5.02 -5.31 -7.92
C ASP A 407 -5.21 -6.66 -7.23
N SER A 408 -5.72 -6.60 -6.01
CA SER A 408 -5.83 -7.73 -5.10
C SER A 408 -7.30 -7.97 -4.83
N GLU A 409 -7.92 -8.66 -5.79
CA GLU A 409 -9.07 -9.50 -5.51
C GLU A 409 -8.81 -10.33 -4.25
N VAL A 410 -9.84 -10.46 -3.42
CA VAL A 410 -9.77 -11.06 -2.09
C VAL A 410 -9.35 -12.53 -2.20
N GLY A 411 -8.29 -12.91 -1.49
CA GLY A 411 -7.77 -14.28 -1.44
C GLY A 411 -6.74 -14.56 -2.55
N SER A 412 -5.46 -14.51 -2.19
CA SER A 412 -4.38 -15.02 -3.05
C SER A 412 -3.14 -15.34 -2.24
N ASP A 413 -2.75 -16.62 -2.24
CA ASP A 413 -1.71 -17.19 -1.38
C ASP A 413 -0.27 -16.94 -1.89
N PHE A 414 -0.08 -15.87 -2.66
CA PHE A 414 1.22 -15.47 -3.20
C PHE A 414 1.77 -14.18 -2.60
N LYS A 415 3.10 -14.13 -2.42
CA LYS A 415 3.85 -12.90 -2.15
C LYS A 415 4.81 -12.65 -3.32
N ASP A 416 4.78 -11.44 -3.87
CA ASP A 416 5.83 -10.97 -4.77
C ASP A 416 7.06 -10.49 -3.96
N VAL A 417 8.25 -10.85 -4.42
CA VAL A 417 9.53 -10.76 -3.69
C VAL A 417 10.62 -10.28 -4.65
N THR A 418 11.26 -9.15 -4.34
CA THR A 418 12.46 -8.66 -5.06
C THR A 418 13.70 -9.00 -4.24
N THR A 419 14.67 -9.70 -4.82
CA THR A 419 15.85 -10.24 -4.11
C THR A 419 17.07 -10.32 -5.04
N HIS A 420 18.24 -10.69 -4.50
CA HIS A 420 19.46 -10.91 -5.29
C HIS A 420 19.86 -12.38 -5.25
N ALA A 421 20.07 -12.97 -6.42
CA ALA A 421 20.53 -14.35 -6.60
C ALA A 421 21.95 -14.38 -7.19
N ALA A 422 22.69 -15.46 -6.95
CA ALA A 422 24.04 -15.63 -7.50
C ALA A 422 24.04 -16.03 -9.01
N SER A 423 22.87 -16.24 -9.60
CA SER A 423 22.61 -16.46 -11.04
C SER A 423 21.12 -16.75 -11.24
N SER A 424 20.66 -16.74 -12.50
CA SER A 424 19.31 -17.15 -12.92
C SER A 424 19.02 -18.66 -12.76
N ARG A 425 19.97 -19.45 -12.26
CA ARG A 425 19.83 -20.92 -12.12
C ARG A 425 18.71 -21.33 -11.17
N LEU A 426 17.94 -22.35 -11.57
CA LEU A 426 16.83 -22.94 -10.83
C LEU A 426 17.16 -23.19 -9.34
N ASP A 427 18.32 -23.78 -9.04
CA ASP A 427 18.73 -24.08 -7.66
C ASP A 427 19.02 -22.82 -6.82
N LYS A 428 19.48 -21.74 -7.45
CA LYS A 428 19.75 -20.45 -6.81
C LYS A 428 18.47 -19.62 -6.64
N ILE A 429 17.58 -19.66 -7.62
CA ILE A 429 16.28 -18.97 -7.59
C ILE A 429 15.34 -19.61 -6.57
N LEU A 430 15.25 -20.95 -6.49
CA LEU A 430 14.47 -21.63 -5.44
C LEU A 430 14.97 -21.29 -4.03
N LYS A 431 16.29 -21.25 -3.82
CA LYS A 431 16.89 -20.89 -2.52
C LYS A 431 16.41 -19.54 -2.04
N VAL A 432 16.52 -18.53 -2.89
CA VAL A 432 16.22 -17.13 -2.55
C VAL A 432 14.71 -16.86 -2.53
N GLY A 433 13.94 -17.46 -3.45
CA GLY A 433 12.49 -17.34 -3.51
C GLY A 433 11.78 -17.99 -2.32
N LEU A 434 12.03 -19.27 -2.05
CA LEU A 434 11.36 -20.02 -0.97
C LEU A 434 12.00 -19.82 0.40
N GLY A 435 13.27 -19.39 0.46
CA GLY A 435 14.02 -19.27 1.72
C GLY A 435 14.53 -20.61 2.26
N LEU A 436 14.82 -21.57 1.37
CA LEU A 436 15.27 -22.92 1.73
C LEU A 436 16.80 -23.01 1.74
N SER A 437 17.35 -24.00 2.46
CA SER A 437 18.76 -24.36 2.35
C SER A 437 19.06 -25.06 1.01
N ASN A 438 20.31 -24.98 0.53
CA ASN A 438 20.75 -25.74 -0.64
C ASN A 438 20.40 -27.23 -0.48
N SER A 439 20.71 -27.80 0.70
CA SER A 439 20.46 -29.21 1.02
C SER A 439 19.00 -29.63 0.82
N LYS A 440 18.02 -28.82 1.25
CA LYS A 440 16.59 -29.15 1.07
C LYS A 440 16.17 -29.16 -0.40
N ILE A 441 16.75 -28.28 -1.23
CA ILE A 441 16.51 -28.23 -2.67
C ILE A 441 17.19 -29.41 -3.37
N GLU A 442 18.36 -29.82 -2.88
CA GLU A 442 19.09 -30.98 -3.40
C GLU A 442 18.37 -32.29 -3.09
N THR A 443 17.91 -32.50 -1.86
CA THR A 443 17.03 -33.65 -1.51
C THR A 443 15.79 -33.67 -2.40
N ALA A 444 15.09 -32.54 -2.55
CA ALA A 444 13.91 -32.45 -3.41
C ALA A 444 14.19 -32.70 -4.91
N PHE A 445 15.40 -32.40 -5.40
CA PHE A 445 15.82 -32.77 -6.75
C PHE A 445 15.98 -34.29 -6.88
N TYR A 446 16.72 -34.94 -5.96
CA TYR A 446 16.93 -36.39 -6.00
C TYR A 446 15.62 -37.18 -5.78
N ASP A 447 14.73 -36.71 -4.90
CA ASP A 447 13.40 -37.27 -4.68
C ASP A 447 12.44 -37.09 -5.88
N SER A 448 12.89 -36.47 -6.97
CA SER A 448 12.04 -36.11 -8.12
C SER A 448 10.81 -35.26 -7.75
N ARG A 449 10.96 -34.38 -6.73
CA ARG A 449 9.90 -33.48 -6.22
C ARG A 449 9.91 -32.08 -6.84
N LEU A 450 10.83 -31.79 -7.76
CA LEU A 450 10.86 -30.53 -8.52
C LEU A 450 10.16 -30.65 -9.88
N ARG A 451 9.37 -29.64 -10.25
CA ARG A 451 8.87 -29.43 -11.63
C ARG A 451 9.28 -28.07 -12.16
N LEU A 452 9.50 -27.97 -13.47
CA LEU A 452 9.68 -26.72 -14.22
C LEU A 452 8.60 -26.69 -15.30
N ASN A 453 7.73 -25.68 -15.29
CA ASN A 453 6.59 -25.52 -16.20
C ASN A 453 5.67 -26.77 -16.27
N GLY A 454 5.63 -27.57 -15.20
CA GLY A 454 4.87 -28.82 -15.09
C GLY A 454 5.67 -30.11 -15.35
N GLU A 455 6.91 -30.01 -15.85
CA GLU A 455 7.74 -31.17 -16.24
C GLU A 455 8.80 -31.55 -15.20
N LYS A 456 9.16 -32.83 -15.12
CA LYS A 456 10.21 -33.35 -14.21
C LYS A 456 11.59 -32.74 -14.53
N VAL A 457 12.19 -32.10 -13.53
CA VAL A 457 13.51 -31.47 -13.63
C VAL A 457 14.61 -32.54 -13.67
N LEU A 458 15.09 -32.89 -14.87
CA LEU A 458 16.12 -33.93 -15.06
C LEU A 458 17.57 -33.45 -14.80
N LYS A 459 17.81 -32.14 -14.73
CA LYS A 459 19.15 -31.55 -14.52
C LYS A 459 19.12 -30.50 -13.40
N LYS A 460 20.05 -30.61 -12.44
CA LYS A 460 20.21 -29.68 -11.29
C LYS A 460 20.64 -28.25 -11.69
N SER A 461 21.12 -28.05 -12.92
CA SER A 461 21.82 -26.85 -13.39
C SER A 461 21.13 -26.16 -14.56
N ILE A 462 19.81 -25.98 -14.50
CA ILE A 462 19.03 -25.28 -15.55
C ILE A 462 18.97 -23.77 -15.25
N PRO A 463 19.27 -22.88 -16.20
CA PRO A 463 18.96 -21.44 -16.10
C PRO A 463 17.45 -21.21 -16.30
N LEU A 464 16.84 -20.32 -15.51
CA LEU A 464 15.44 -19.92 -15.67
C LEU A 464 15.30 -18.67 -16.54
N ASN A 465 14.24 -18.65 -17.35
CA ASN A 465 13.82 -17.55 -18.19
C ASN A 465 12.70 -16.72 -17.52
N LEU A 466 12.44 -15.54 -18.06
CA LEU A 466 11.29 -14.73 -17.66
C LEU A 466 9.98 -15.48 -17.95
N GLY A 467 9.13 -15.62 -16.93
CA GLY A 467 7.86 -16.34 -17.00
C GLY A 467 7.91 -17.77 -16.45
N ASP A 468 9.08 -18.40 -16.31
CA ASP A 468 9.19 -19.79 -15.84
C ASP A 468 8.56 -20.00 -14.46
N GLU A 469 7.79 -21.08 -14.32
CA GLU A 469 7.21 -21.56 -13.07
C GLU A 469 7.98 -22.78 -12.56
N VAL A 470 8.47 -22.71 -11.32
CA VAL A 470 9.17 -23.82 -10.64
C VAL A 470 8.38 -24.26 -9.42
N ASP A 471 8.00 -25.54 -9.40
CA ASP A 471 7.21 -26.12 -8.32
C ASP A 471 8.05 -27.10 -7.49
N LEU A 472 7.94 -26.98 -6.18
CA LEU A 472 8.47 -27.90 -5.19
C LEU A 472 7.31 -28.65 -4.54
N ILE A 473 7.22 -29.95 -4.76
CA ILE A 473 6.19 -30.82 -4.19
C ILE A 473 6.47 -31.05 -2.70
N ILE A 474 5.49 -30.71 -1.86
CA ILE A 474 5.50 -30.96 -0.41
C ILE A 474 5.06 -32.41 -0.18
N GLY A 475 3.89 -32.79 -0.71
CA GLY A 475 3.32 -34.13 -0.62
C GLY A 475 1.96 -34.23 -1.33
N ALA A 476 1.31 -35.40 -1.27
CA ALA A 476 -0.09 -35.54 -1.66
C ALA A 476 -0.99 -34.82 -0.65
N ASN A 477 -2.11 -34.26 -1.10
CA ASN A 477 -3.01 -33.51 -0.23
C ASN A 477 -3.79 -34.46 0.71
N SER A 478 -3.84 -34.13 2.00
CA SER A 478 -4.41 -34.99 3.04
C SER A 478 -5.91 -35.28 2.92
N GLY A 479 -6.64 -34.56 2.06
CA GLY A 479 -8.05 -34.82 1.77
C GLY A 479 -8.34 -35.60 0.48
N ASN A 480 -7.38 -35.69 -0.47
CA ASN A 480 -7.62 -36.32 -1.78
C ASN A 480 -6.31 -36.56 -2.57
N ASP A 481 -5.99 -37.83 -2.85
CA ASP A 481 -4.77 -38.26 -3.58
C ASP A 481 -4.67 -37.73 -5.03
N LYS A 482 -5.78 -37.22 -5.61
CA LYS A 482 -5.77 -36.55 -6.92
C LYS A 482 -5.13 -35.15 -6.86
N PHE A 483 -4.92 -34.60 -5.67
CA PHE A 483 -4.34 -33.28 -5.45
C PHE A 483 -2.99 -33.37 -4.74
N VAL A 484 -2.13 -32.40 -5.01
CA VAL A 484 -0.75 -32.32 -4.52
C VAL A 484 -0.52 -30.92 -3.96
N ASP A 485 0.04 -30.85 -2.76
CA ASP A 485 0.41 -29.59 -2.12
C ASP A 485 1.84 -29.22 -2.53
N ILE A 486 2.02 -28.01 -3.06
CA ILE A 486 3.27 -27.51 -3.64
C ILE A 486 3.67 -26.13 -3.08
N MET A 487 4.94 -25.78 -3.25
CA MET A 487 5.42 -24.40 -3.22
C MET A 487 5.79 -24.00 -4.65
N LYS A 488 5.18 -22.94 -5.19
CA LYS A 488 5.41 -22.44 -6.56
C LYS A 488 6.25 -21.17 -6.54
N VAL A 489 7.23 -21.03 -7.43
CA VAL A 489 8.00 -19.81 -7.69
C VAL A 489 7.92 -19.46 -9.17
N ILE A 490 7.46 -18.25 -9.51
CA ILE A 490 7.41 -17.75 -10.89
C ILE A 490 8.41 -16.62 -11.07
N LEU A 491 9.28 -16.70 -12.08
CA LEU A 491 10.28 -15.66 -12.37
C LEU A 491 9.63 -14.48 -13.11
N ARG A 492 9.66 -13.29 -12.50
CA ARG A 492 8.96 -12.07 -12.95
C ARG A 492 9.83 -11.01 -13.59
N GLY A 493 11.12 -11.05 -13.34
CA GLY A 493 12.06 -10.04 -13.79
C GLY A 493 13.47 -10.44 -13.42
N ILE A 494 14.39 -10.18 -14.33
CA ILE A 494 15.83 -10.33 -14.18
C ILE A 494 16.40 -8.96 -14.49
N LYS A 495 17.25 -8.43 -13.61
CA LYS A 495 18.08 -7.25 -13.89
C LYS A 495 19.52 -7.60 -13.55
N GLU A 496 20.33 -7.65 -14.59
CA GLU A 496 21.78 -7.76 -14.49
C GLU A 496 22.35 -6.34 -14.53
N GLU A 497 23.27 -6.02 -13.61
CA GLU A 497 23.92 -4.71 -13.54
C GLU A 497 25.43 -4.91 -13.77
N PRO A 498 26.04 -4.23 -14.77
CA PRO A 498 27.44 -4.43 -15.09
C PRO A 498 28.32 -4.09 -13.89
N GLY A 499 29.18 -5.02 -13.50
CA GLY A 499 30.06 -4.91 -12.33
C GLY A 499 29.52 -5.48 -11.02
N LYS A 500 28.36 -6.15 -10.99
CA LYS A 500 27.86 -6.86 -9.79
C LYS A 500 27.77 -8.37 -10.01
N GLU A 501 28.36 -9.15 -9.08
CA GLU A 501 28.34 -10.62 -9.08
C GLU A 501 26.96 -11.26 -8.84
N LYS A 502 25.92 -10.47 -8.53
CA LYS A 502 24.61 -10.96 -8.12
C LYS A 502 23.51 -10.30 -8.94
N VAL A 503 22.70 -11.15 -9.56
CA VAL A 503 21.57 -10.80 -10.41
C VAL A 503 20.39 -10.40 -9.54
N GLN A 504 19.78 -9.24 -9.79
CA GLN A 504 18.55 -8.86 -9.12
C GLN A 504 17.37 -9.56 -9.78
N VAL A 505 16.53 -10.24 -9.00
CA VAL A 505 15.39 -11.01 -9.49
C VAL A 505 14.10 -10.63 -8.77
N LYS A 506 13.03 -10.50 -9.55
CA LYS A 506 11.64 -10.37 -9.06
C LYS A 506 11.00 -11.75 -9.18
N LEU A 507 10.41 -12.25 -8.08
CA LEU A 507 9.85 -13.60 -7.97
C LEU A 507 8.43 -13.51 -7.40
N ARG A 508 7.48 -14.28 -7.93
CA ARG A 508 6.19 -14.54 -7.27
C ARG A 508 6.28 -15.88 -6.56
N ARG A 509 6.10 -15.93 -5.24
CA ARG A 509 6.13 -17.20 -4.47
C ARG A 509 4.78 -17.53 -3.85
N PHE A 510 4.39 -18.79 -3.94
CA PHE A 510 3.31 -19.41 -3.18
C PHE A 510 3.97 -20.34 -2.15
N LYS A 511 3.68 -20.14 -0.86
CA LYS A 511 4.28 -20.96 0.23
C LYS A 511 3.54 -22.28 0.48
N LEU A 512 2.28 -22.34 0.07
CA LEU A 512 1.43 -23.51 0.01
C LEU A 512 0.42 -23.23 -1.11
N LEU A 513 0.25 -24.17 -2.01
CA LEU A 513 -0.73 -24.13 -3.09
C LEU A 513 -1.12 -25.57 -3.41
N THR A 514 -2.42 -25.88 -3.33
CA THR A 514 -2.95 -27.19 -3.71
C THR A 514 -3.28 -27.17 -5.20
N ILE A 515 -2.79 -28.14 -5.97
CA ILE A 515 -3.06 -28.30 -7.40
C ILE A 515 -3.50 -29.73 -7.71
N GLU A 516 -4.11 -29.95 -8.87
CA GLU A 516 -4.29 -31.31 -9.40
C GLU A 516 -2.93 -31.95 -9.70
N ASN A 517 -2.82 -33.28 -9.50
CA ASN A 517 -1.57 -34.01 -9.71
C ASN A 517 -1.16 -34.00 -11.20
N TYR A 518 0.14 -33.80 -11.46
CA TYR A 518 0.70 -33.63 -12.80
C TYR A 518 0.38 -34.81 -13.73
N PRO A 519 0.14 -34.58 -15.04
CA PRO A 519 -0.33 -35.61 -15.95
C PRO A 519 0.73 -36.70 -16.25
N PHE A 520 0.23 -37.91 -16.49
CA PHE A 520 0.95 -39.09 -17.00
C PHE A 520 2.34 -39.32 -16.36
N THR A 521 3.41 -39.05 -17.11
CA THR A 521 4.80 -39.29 -16.72
C THR A 521 5.32 -38.34 -15.65
N ASN A 522 4.71 -37.16 -15.50
CA ASN A 522 5.13 -36.12 -14.56
C ASN A 522 4.48 -36.24 -13.18
N ALA A 523 3.47 -37.10 -13.02
CA ALA A 523 2.77 -37.35 -11.76
C ALA A 523 3.71 -37.52 -10.55
N TYR A 524 3.28 -36.98 -9.40
CA TYR A 524 3.83 -37.32 -8.10
C TYR A 524 3.19 -38.61 -7.59
N LYS A 525 4.01 -39.50 -7.03
CA LYS A 525 3.57 -40.71 -6.34
C LYS A 525 4.27 -40.75 -4.98
N SER A 526 3.51 -40.78 -3.90
CA SER A 526 4.03 -40.94 -2.54
C SER A 526 4.53 -42.37 -2.33
N SER A 527 5.83 -42.54 -2.10
CA SER A 527 6.42 -43.82 -1.73
C SER A 527 6.17 -44.10 -0.24
N THR A 528 5.04 -44.73 0.07
CA THR A 528 4.66 -45.09 1.44
C THR A 528 4.23 -46.56 1.50
N LYS A 529 4.80 -47.27 2.49
CA LYS A 529 4.74 -48.72 2.72
C LYS A 529 5.38 -49.57 1.60
N VAL A 530 6.59 -50.04 1.89
CA VAL A 530 6.94 -51.42 1.56
C VAL A 530 6.25 -52.26 2.62
N ASP A 531 5.17 -52.94 2.24
CA ASP A 531 4.63 -53.99 3.08
C ASP A 531 5.65 -55.15 3.10
N LYS A 532 5.99 -55.63 4.29
CA LYS A 532 6.76 -56.85 4.46
C LYS A 532 5.79 -57.99 4.71
N GLU A 533 5.76 -58.92 3.78
CA GLU A 533 5.38 -60.32 4.02
C GLU A 533 6.44 -61.00 4.94
#